data_AF-B1PMT7-F1
#
_entry.id   AF-B1PMT7-F1
#
_cell.length_a   1.000
_cell.length_b   1.000
_cell.length_c   1.000
_cell.angle_alpha   90.00
_cell.angle_beta   90.00
_cell.angle_gamma   90.00
#
_symmetry.space_group_name_H-M   'P 1'
#
loop_
_entity.id
_entity.type
_entity.pdbx_description
1 polymer ?
#
loop_
_entity_poly.entity_id
_entity_poly.type
_entity_poly.pdbx_seq_one_letter_code
_entity_poly.pdbx_strand_id
1 'polypeptide(L)'
;VMVDPVDYDVVLAELKENGEVKEETKRKLAAKVFRHTAAYDALISNYLTEQMGEESPETLTVTFEKKQDLRYGENPHQKATFYKAPFAVTSSVAYAEQLHGKELSYNNINDADAALSIVKEFTEPAVVAVKHMNPCGVGVGTDIHEAYTRAYEADPVSIFGGII
;
A
#
# COMPACT_ATOMS: atom_id res chain seq x y z
N VAL A 1 -1.62 27.58 9.29
CA VAL A 1 -2.18 26.50 10.13
C VAL A 1 -1.34 25.26 9.92
N MET A 2 -0.96 24.57 10.99
CA MET A 2 -0.23 23.28 10.95
C MET A 2 -1.14 22.21 11.57
N VAL A 3 -1.16 21.03 10.98
CA VAL A 3 -2.03 19.90 11.41
C VAL A 3 -1.22 18.67 11.82
N ASP A 4 0.11 18.76 11.78
CA ASP A 4 1.03 17.65 11.98
C ASP A 4 2.33 18.14 12.64
N PRO A 5 2.76 17.53 13.76
CA PRO A 5 3.99 17.91 14.45
C PRO A 5 5.26 17.88 13.60
N VAL A 6 5.32 17.07 12.53
CA VAL A 6 6.51 17.01 11.66
C VAL A 6 6.80 18.34 10.94
N ASP A 7 5.81 19.23 10.85
CA ASP A 7 5.97 20.53 10.19
C ASP A 7 6.61 21.60 11.10
N TYR A 8 6.77 21.32 12.41
CA TYR A 8 7.23 22.31 13.39
C TYR A 8 8.64 22.78 13.11
N ASP A 9 9.56 21.87 12.78
CA ASP A 9 10.97 22.21 12.60
C ASP A 9 11.19 23.18 11.43
N VAL A 10 10.52 22.94 10.31
CA VAL A 10 10.59 23.81 9.12
C VAL A 10 10.05 25.20 9.44
N VAL A 11 8.91 25.28 10.11
CA VAL A 11 8.28 26.56 10.46
C VAL A 11 9.11 27.34 11.48
N LEU A 12 9.63 26.66 12.51
CA LEU A 12 10.51 27.29 13.51
C LEU A 12 11.82 27.76 12.90
N ALA A 13 12.40 27.03 11.95
CA ALA A 13 13.60 27.43 11.24
C ALA A 13 13.36 28.72 10.44
N GLU A 14 12.29 28.77 9.66
CA GLU A 14 11.96 29.96 8.85
C GLU A 14 11.69 31.19 9.73
N LEU A 15 10.97 31.02 10.85
CA LEU A 15 10.70 32.09 11.81
C LEU A 15 11.98 32.63 12.45
N LYS A 16 12.91 31.76 12.83
CA LYS A 16 14.19 32.18 13.44
C LYS A 16 15.08 32.94 12.45
N GLU A 17 15.11 32.51 11.19
CA GLU A 17 15.98 33.09 10.16
C GLU A 17 15.41 34.39 9.59
N ASN A 18 14.10 34.43 9.30
CA ASN A 18 13.48 35.49 8.50
C ASN A 18 12.52 36.37 9.32
N GLY A 19 12.21 36.00 10.57
CA GLY A 19 11.16 36.65 11.37
C GLY A 19 9.73 36.30 10.92
N GLU A 20 9.58 35.56 9.83
CA GLU A 20 8.30 35.13 9.26
C GLU A 20 8.42 33.77 8.54
N VAL A 21 7.27 33.14 8.30
CA VAL A 21 7.16 31.93 7.48
C VAL A 21 7.01 32.32 6.01
N LYS A 22 7.75 31.67 5.11
CA LYS A 22 7.73 31.94 3.68
C LYS A 22 6.35 31.67 3.09
N GLU A 23 5.95 32.47 2.10
CA GLU A 23 4.66 32.31 1.41
C GLU A 23 4.51 30.93 0.77
N GLU A 24 5.59 30.38 0.20
CA GLU A 24 5.59 29.02 -0.35
C GLU A 24 5.29 27.97 0.72
N THR A 25 5.88 28.09 1.91
CA THR A 25 5.65 27.20 3.04
C THR A 25 4.22 27.32 3.55
N LYS A 26 3.67 28.55 3.65
CA LYS A 26 2.25 28.77 3.98
C LYS A 26 1.32 28.06 3.00
N ARG A 27 1.59 28.14 1.69
CA ARG A 27 0.79 27.47 0.64
C ARG A 27 0.87 25.94 0.73
N LYS A 28 2.06 25.39 0.96
CA LYS A 28 2.25 23.93 1.16
C LYS A 28 1.47 23.44 2.39
N LEU A 29 1.56 24.17 3.50
CA LEU A 29 0.82 23.86 4.72
C LEU A 29 -0.69 23.97 4.52
N ALA A 30 -1.17 24.99 3.81
CA ALA A 30 -2.59 25.12 3.48
C ALA A 30 -3.09 23.92 2.67
N ALA A 31 -2.35 23.48 1.65
CA ALA A 31 -2.67 22.29 0.88
C ALA A 31 -2.66 21.00 1.72
N LYS A 32 -1.79 20.92 2.74
CA LYS A 32 -1.75 19.80 3.70
C LYS A 32 -2.97 19.82 4.62
N VAL A 33 -3.37 20.99 5.11
CA VAL A 33 -4.56 21.16 5.96
C VAL A 33 -5.82 20.69 5.24
N PHE A 34 -6.06 21.13 4.01
CA PHE A 34 -7.26 20.71 3.27
C PHE A 34 -7.28 19.21 2.95
N ARG A 35 -6.11 18.60 2.70
CA ARG A 35 -6.00 17.14 2.58
C ARG A 35 -6.33 16.43 3.89
N HIS A 36 -5.86 16.95 5.02
CA HIS A 36 -6.13 16.37 6.34
C HIS A 36 -7.61 16.45 6.70
N THR A 37 -8.27 17.60 6.51
CA THR A 37 -9.71 17.74 6.80
C THR A 37 -10.56 16.92 5.84
N ALA A 38 -10.22 16.88 4.55
CA ALA A 38 -10.91 16.02 3.58
C ALA A 38 -10.79 14.53 3.94
N ALA A 39 -9.61 14.09 4.38
CA ALA A 39 -9.41 12.72 4.85
C ALA A 39 -10.27 12.42 6.08
N TYR A 40 -10.33 13.36 7.04
CA TYR A 40 -11.14 13.22 8.25
C TYR A 40 -12.64 13.09 7.93
N ASP A 41 -13.18 13.95 7.07
CA ASP A 41 -14.59 13.91 6.67
C ASP A 41 -14.91 12.66 5.85
N ALA A 42 -13.99 12.19 4.99
CA ALA A 42 -14.15 10.93 4.26
C ALA A 42 -14.27 9.73 5.22
N LEU A 43 -13.47 9.69 6.28
CA LEU A 43 -13.49 8.63 7.28
C LEU A 43 -14.79 8.64 8.10
N ILE A 44 -15.27 9.82 8.50
CA ILE A 44 -16.56 9.97 9.18
C ILE A 44 -17.70 9.49 8.27
N SER A 45 -17.70 9.94 7.02
CA SER A 45 -18.72 9.56 6.04
C SER A 45 -18.79 8.04 5.88
N ASN A 46 -17.64 7.39 5.64
CA ASN A 46 -17.57 5.93 5.49
C ASN A 46 -18.08 5.20 6.75
N TYR A 47 -17.68 5.65 7.94
CA TYR A 47 -18.17 5.06 9.19
C TYR A 47 -19.70 5.15 9.31
N LEU A 48 -20.30 6.30 9.01
CA LEU A 48 -21.75 6.48 9.10
C LEU A 48 -22.51 5.62 8.07
N THR A 49 -21.99 5.52 6.85
CA THR A 49 -22.53 4.63 5.81
C THR A 49 -22.52 3.16 6.25
N GLU A 50 -21.40 2.69 6.82
CA GLU A 50 -21.29 1.33 7.36
C GLU A 50 -22.28 1.06 8.50
N GLN A 51 -22.48 2.02 9.41
CA GLN A 51 -23.45 1.90 10.51
C GLN A 51 -24.91 1.75 10.02
N MET A 52 -25.22 2.33 8.86
CA MET A 52 -26.55 2.22 8.24
C MET A 52 -26.72 0.97 7.38
N GLY A 53 -25.65 0.20 7.15
CA GLY A 53 -25.66 -0.97 6.26
C GLY A 53 -25.88 -0.60 4.79
N GLU A 54 -25.51 0.61 4.39
CA GLU A 54 -25.66 1.08 3.02
C GLU A 54 -24.44 0.67 2.18
N GLU A 55 -24.63 -0.29 1.26
CA GLU A 55 -23.53 -0.82 0.45
C GLU A 55 -23.16 0.07 -0.75
N SER A 56 -24.05 0.96 -1.17
CA SER A 56 -23.89 1.78 -2.38
C SER A 56 -24.45 3.18 -2.17
N PRO A 57 -23.76 4.02 -1.38
CA PRO A 57 -24.20 5.38 -1.08
C PRO A 57 -24.21 6.24 -2.34
N GLU A 58 -25.03 7.30 -2.33
CA GLU A 58 -25.13 8.26 -3.44
C GLU A 58 -23.81 8.99 -3.72
N THR A 59 -22.94 9.09 -2.72
CA THR A 59 -21.59 9.67 -2.84
C THR A 59 -20.56 8.79 -2.13
N LEU A 60 -19.59 8.28 -2.89
CA LEU A 60 -18.43 7.57 -2.35
C LEU A 60 -17.23 8.50 -2.23
N THR A 61 -16.79 8.79 -1.01
CA THR A 61 -15.58 9.58 -0.74
C THR A 61 -14.52 8.71 -0.10
N VAL A 62 -13.36 8.58 -0.75
CA VAL A 62 -12.24 7.74 -0.27
C VAL A 62 -10.99 8.59 -0.02
N THR A 63 -10.17 8.15 0.92
CA THR A 63 -8.88 8.79 1.24
C THR A 63 -7.77 7.77 1.34
N PHE A 64 -6.58 8.18 0.95
CA PHE A 64 -5.37 7.36 1.03
C PHE A 64 -4.16 8.20 1.44
N GLU A 65 -3.21 7.54 2.09
CA GLU A 65 -1.94 8.10 2.51
C GLU A 65 -0.83 7.62 1.61
N LYS A 66 0.03 8.53 1.14
CA LYS A 66 1.21 8.15 0.37
C LYS A 66 2.14 7.31 1.24
N LYS A 67 2.45 6.08 0.82
CA LYS A 67 3.43 5.21 1.47
C LYS A 67 4.83 5.44 0.91
N GLN A 68 4.98 5.43 -0.42
CA GLN A 68 6.26 5.67 -1.11
C GLN A 68 6.06 6.01 -2.58
N ASP A 69 7.02 6.68 -3.21
CA ASP A 69 7.08 6.70 -4.67
C ASP A 69 7.58 5.35 -5.20
N LEU A 70 7.29 5.03 -6.46
CA LEU A 70 7.81 3.83 -7.11
C LEU A 70 8.73 4.25 -8.26
N ARG A 71 9.75 3.42 -8.54
CA ARG A 71 10.71 3.67 -9.63
C ARG A 71 10.05 3.96 -10.97
N TYR A 72 8.98 3.22 -11.27
CA TYR A 72 8.12 3.37 -12.43
C TYR A 72 6.79 2.60 -12.17
N GLY A 73 5.81 2.80 -13.04
CA GLY A 73 4.54 2.06 -13.05
C GLY A 73 4.72 0.63 -13.55
N GLU A 74 3.72 0.13 -14.28
CA GLU A 74 3.80 -1.20 -14.90
C GLU A 74 4.97 -1.28 -15.89
N ASN A 75 5.23 -0.19 -16.62
CA ASN A 75 6.30 -0.05 -17.60
C ASN A 75 7.24 1.14 -17.26
N PRO A 76 8.53 1.11 -17.69
CA PRO A 76 9.53 2.11 -17.30
C PRO A 76 9.22 3.58 -17.62
N HIS A 77 8.37 3.83 -18.62
CA HIS A 77 7.99 5.19 -19.03
C HIS A 77 6.84 5.77 -18.20
N GLN A 78 6.22 4.98 -17.33
CA GLN A 78 5.11 5.38 -16.47
C GLN A 78 5.61 5.77 -15.08
N LYS A 79 5.04 6.82 -14.49
CA LYS A 79 5.26 7.16 -13.08
C LYS A 79 4.25 6.43 -12.21
N ALA A 80 4.65 6.05 -11.00
CA ALA A 80 3.73 5.49 -10.02
C ALA A 80 4.11 5.90 -8.59
N THR A 81 3.10 5.93 -7.72
CA THR A 81 3.23 6.20 -6.30
C THR A 81 2.33 5.21 -5.57
N PHE A 82 2.84 4.59 -4.52
CA PHE A 82 2.09 3.65 -3.70
C PHE A 82 1.39 4.37 -2.56
N TYR A 83 0.08 4.17 -2.46
CA TYR A 83 -0.78 4.71 -1.43
C TYR A 83 -1.39 3.57 -0.61
N LYS A 84 -1.65 3.83 0.68
CA LYS A 84 -2.33 2.91 1.60
C LYS A 84 -3.59 3.58 2.14
N ALA A 85 -4.65 2.81 2.37
CA ALA A 85 -5.80 3.31 3.12
C ALA A 85 -5.39 3.47 4.61
N PRO A 86 -5.97 4.41 5.40
CA PRO A 86 -5.58 4.63 6.80
C PRO A 86 -5.85 3.43 7.74
N PHE A 87 -6.91 2.67 7.48
CA PHE A 87 -7.38 1.58 8.35
C PHE A 87 -7.53 0.23 7.63
N ALA A 88 -6.68 -0.05 6.63
CA ALA A 88 -6.80 -1.31 5.91
C ALA A 88 -6.42 -2.52 6.78
N VAL A 89 -6.87 -3.71 6.35
CA VAL A 89 -6.57 -4.98 7.01
C VAL A 89 -5.05 -5.15 7.16
N THR A 90 -4.61 -5.46 8.38
CA THR A 90 -3.19 -5.57 8.76
C THR A 90 -2.42 -6.61 7.95
N SER A 91 -3.12 -7.63 7.43
CA SER A 91 -2.55 -8.65 6.57
C SER A 91 -2.57 -8.24 5.09
N SER A 92 -2.02 -7.08 4.72
CA SER A 92 -1.96 -6.63 3.32
C SER A 92 -0.56 -6.16 2.94
N VAL A 93 -0.24 -6.20 1.64
CA VAL A 93 1.05 -5.70 1.12
C VAL A 93 1.24 -4.22 1.43
N ALA A 94 0.14 -3.46 1.51
CA ALA A 94 0.12 -2.06 1.92
C ALA A 94 0.69 -1.83 3.34
N TYR A 95 0.66 -2.81 4.22
CA TYR A 95 1.20 -2.74 5.59
C TYR A 95 2.42 -3.62 5.81
N ALA A 96 2.88 -4.35 4.78
CA ALA A 96 4.09 -5.15 4.86
C ALA A 96 5.33 -4.28 5.14
N GLU A 97 6.23 -4.84 5.95
CA GLU A 97 7.57 -4.33 6.20
C GLU A 97 8.57 -5.06 5.30
N GLN A 98 9.37 -4.29 4.56
CA GLN A 98 10.41 -4.84 3.71
C GLN A 98 11.69 -5.05 4.54
N LEU A 99 12.01 -6.30 4.87
CA LEU A 99 13.17 -6.65 5.68
C LEU A 99 14.49 -6.67 4.90
N HIS A 100 14.43 -6.87 3.58
CA HIS A 100 15.62 -6.96 2.73
C HIS A 100 15.30 -6.65 1.24
N GLY A 101 16.34 -6.52 0.42
CA GLY A 101 16.26 -6.39 -1.02
C GLY A 101 16.14 -4.96 -1.51
N LYS A 102 16.07 -4.81 -2.84
CA LYS A 102 15.81 -3.51 -3.49
C LYS A 102 14.35 -3.11 -3.29
N GLU A 103 14.07 -1.82 -3.38
CA GLU A 103 12.70 -1.29 -3.39
C GLU A 103 11.77 -2.07 -4.35
N LEU A 104 10.54 -2.34 -3.91
CA LEU A 104 9.53 -3.05 -4.69
C LEU A 104 9.11 -2.23 -5.93
N SER A 105 8.92 -2.90 -7.06
CA SER A 105 8.30 -2.28 -8.24
C SER A 105 6.77 -2.33 -8.16
N TYR A 106 6.09 -1.58 -9.03
CA TYR A 106 4.63 -1.66 -9.21
C TYR A 106 4.15 -3.10 -9.42
N ASN A 107 4.78 -3.84 -10.35
CA ASN A 107 4.43 -5.23 -10.63
C ASN A 107 4.73 -6.14 -9.44
N ASN A 108 5.79 -5.85 -8.66
CA ASN A 108 6.06 -6.67 -7.47
C ASN A 108 4.98 -6.51 -6.39
N ILE A 109 4.43 -5.30 -6.23
CA ILE A 109 3.34 -5.06 -5.29
C ILE A 109 2.09 -5.84 -5.73
N ASN A 110 1.73 -5.77 -7.02
CA ASN A 110 0.57 -6.50 -7.56
C ASN A 110 0.72 -8.02 -7.46
N ASP A 111 1.89 -8.56 -7.85
CA ASP A 111 2.14 -10.01 -7.79
C ASP A 111 2.17 -10.50 -6.34
N ALA A 112 2.70 -9.71 -5.40
CA ALA A 112 2.69 -10.05 -3.97
C ALA A 112 1.28 -9.99 -3.38
N ASP A 113 0.45 -9.04 -3.81
CA ASP A 113 -0.93 -8.93 -3.33
C ASP A 113 -1.79 -10.09 -3.85
N ALA A 114 -1.58 -10.51 -5.10
CA ALA A 114 -2.18 -11.71 -5.67
C ALA A 114 -1.74 -12.98 -4.92
N ALA A 115 -0.44 -13.17 -4.70
CA ALA A 115 0.08 -14.33 -3.97
C ALA A 115 -0.49 -14.39 -2.53
N LEU A 116 -0.49 -13.25 -1.83
CA LEU A 116 -1.05 -13.13 -0.48
C LEU A 116 -2.56 -13.39 -0.44
N SER A 117 -3.30 -12.94 -1.44
CA SER A 117 -4.75 -13.17 -1.51
C SER A 117 -5.08 -14.64 -1.72
N ILE A 118 -4.37 -15.32 -2.61
CA ILE A 118 -4.59 -16.74 -2.93
C ILE A 118 -4.17 -17.62 -1.73
N VAL A 119 -3.01 -17.37 -1.11
CA VAL A 119 -2.52 -18.25 -0.02
C VAL A 119 -3.44 -18.22 1.20
N LYS A 120 -4.18 -17.12 1.41
CA LYS A 120 -5.16 -16.98 2.49
C LYS A 120 -6.41 -17.83 2.33
N GLU A 121 -6.66 -18.39 1.15
CA GLU A 121 -7.80 -19.29 0.93
C GLU A 121 -7.56 -20.69 1.55
N PHE A 122 -6.31 -21.00 1.92
CA PHE A 122 -5.93 -22.29 2.48
C PHE A 122 -5.81 -22.25 4.00
N THR A 123 -6.18 -23.36 4.65
CA THR A 123 -6.04 -23.52 6.11
C THR A 123 -4.82 -24.36 6.49
N GLU A 124 -4.37 -25.19 5.55
CA GLU A 124 -3.18 -26.04 5.61
C GLU A 124 -1.92 -25.23 5.27
N PRO A 125 -0.71 -25.73 5.62
CA PRO A 125 0.53 -25.17 5.10
C PRO A 125 0.50 -25.09 3.57
N ALA A 126 0.58 -23.86 3.04
CA ALA A 126 0.42 -23.58 1.62
C ALA A 126 1.50 -22.61 1.11
N VAL A 127 1.87 -22.78 -0.16
CA VAL A 127 2.77 -21.90 -0.90
C VAL A 127 2.14 -21.59 -2.25
N VAL A 128 2.14 -20.31 -2.62
CA VAL A 128 1.63 -19.82 -3.90
C VAL A 128 2.76 -19.09 -4.61
N ALA A 129 3.05 -19.48 -5.84
CA ALA A 129 3.97 -18.77 -6.71
C ALA A 129 3.19 -18.03 -7.81
N VAL A 130 3.45 -16.74 -7.97
CA VAL A 130 2.80 -15.85 -8.94
C VAL A 130 3.81 -15.25 -9.90
N LYS A 131 3.41 -15.08 -11.17
CA LYS A 131 4.16 -14.31 -12.16
C LYS A 131 3.19 -13.53 -13.05
N HIS A 132 3.34 -12.21 -13.12
CA HIS A 132 2.46 -11.34 -13.91
C HIS A 132 0.98 -11.55 -13.54
N MET A 133 0.68 -11.54 -12.24
CA MET A 133 -0.64 -11.75 -11.63
C MET A 133 -1.26 -13.13 -11.87
N ASN A 134 -0.54 -14.08 -12.48
CA ASN A 134 -1.02 -15.44 -12.72
C ASN A 134 -0.30 -16.43 -11.80
N PRO A 135 -1.03 -17.33 -11.10
CA PRO A 135 -0.39 -18.37 -10.31
C PRO A 135 0.29 -19.38 -11.24
N CYS A 136 1.60 -19.54 -11.11
CA CYS A 136 2.37 -20.55 -11.82
C CYS A 136 2.56 -21.83 -10.99
N GLY A 137 2.34 -21.77 -9.68
CA GLY A 137 2.38 -22.94 -8.81
C GLY A 137 1.60 -22.71 -7.53
N VAL A 138 0.86 -23.73 -7.10
CA VAL A 138 0.18 -23.76 -5.80
C VAL A 138 0.43 -25.12 -5.18
N GLY A 139 0.97 -25.14 -3.97
CA GLY A 139 1.29 -26.36 -3.26
C GLY A 139 0.77 -26.29 -1.82
N VAL A 140 0.10 -27.37 -1.40
CA VAL A 140 -0.30 -27.60 0.00
C VAL A 140 0.44 -28.82 0.52
N GLY A 141 0.80 -28.83 1.81
CA GLY A 141 1.59 -29.91 2.41
C GLY A 141 1.37 -30.04 3.91
N THR A 142 2.04 -31.02 4.51
CA THR A 142 2.08 -31.18 5.97
C THR A 142 3.01 -30.17 6.64
N ASP A 143 3.97 -29.63 5.89
CA ASP A 143 4.84 -28.52 6.26
C ASP A 143 5.12 -27.59 5.06
N ILE A 144 5.79 -26.46 5.33
CA ILE A 144 6.11 -25.45 4.32
C ILE A 144 7.10 -25.97 3.27
N HIS A 145 7.99 -26.89 3.63
CA HIS A 145 8.97 -27.44 2.68
C HIS A 145 8.25 -28.29 1.63
N GLU A 146 7.36 -29.20 2.07
CA GLU A 146 6.53 -30.01 1.17
C GLU A 146 5.62 -29.13 0.28
N ALA A 147 4.98 -28.12 0.87
CA ALA A 147 4.15 -27.17 0.13
C ALA A 147 4.96 -26.41 -0.95
N TYR A 148 6.16 -25.93 -0.60
CA TYR A 148 7.06 -25.27 -1.55
C TYR A 148 7.49 -26.22 -2.67
N THR A 149 7.92 -27.45 -2.34
CA THR A 149 8.33 -28.44 -3.35
C THR A 149 7.22 -28.69 -4.36
N ARG A 150 5.97 -28.88 -3.89
CA ARG A 150 4.81 -29.07 -4.77
C ARG A 150 4.52 -27.85 -5.64
N ALA A 151 4.59 -26.64 -5.07
CA ALA A 151 4.37 -25.40 -5.83
C ALA A 151 5.46 -25.22 -6.91
N TYR A 152 6.71 -25.52 -6.59
CA TYR A 152 7.84 -25.45 -7.52
C TYR A 152 7.74 -26.49 -8.65
N GLU A 153 7.34 -27.72 -8.34
CA GLU A 153 7.20 -28.81 -9.32
C GLU A 153 6.04 -28.60 -10.31
N ALA A 154 5.08 -27.72 -10.00
CA ALA A 154 3.96 -27.41 -10.89
C ALA A 154 4.41 -26.74 -12.20
N ASP A 155 5.28 -25.72 -12.11
CA ASP A 155 5.93 -25.10 -13.26
C ASP A 155 7.30 -24.51 -12.87
N PRO A 156 8.37 -25.31 -12.91
CA PRO A 156 9.71 -24.88 -12.49
C PRO A 156 10.32 -23.84 -13.43
N VAL A 157 9.78 -23.65 -14.63
CA VAL A 157 10.26 -22.63 -15.58
C VAL A 157 9.62 -21.29 -15.25
N SER A 158 8.30 -21.26 -15.03
CA SER A 158 7.58 -20.01 -14.77
C SER A 158 7.85 -19.45 -13.38
N ILE A 159 8.12 -20.28 -12.37
CA ILE A 159 8.47 -19.79 -11.02
C ILE A 159 9.77 -18.98 -11.00
N PHE A 160 10.66 -19.15 -11.98
CA PHE A 160 11.87 -18.35 -12.10
C PHE A 160 11.53 -16.87 -12.34
N GLY A 161 11.95 -16.02 -11.39
CA GLY A 161 11.66 -14.59 -11.39
C GLY A 161 10.23 -14.23 -10.95
N GLY A 162 9.47 -15.21 -10.44
CA GLY A 162 8.16 -15.00 -9.82
C GLY A 162 8.24 -14.51 -8.37
N ILE A 163 7.07 -14.32 -7.77
CA ILE A 163 6.88 -13.99 -6.35
C ILE A 163 6.30 -15.20 -5.64
N ILE A 164 6.76 -15.43 -4.41
CA ILE A 164 6.36 -16.50 -3.52
C ILE A 164 5.84 -15.86 -2.24
#